data_AF-A0A349X394-F1
#
_entry.id   AF-A0A349X394-F1
#
_cell.length_a   1.000
_cell.length_b   1.000
_cell.length_c   1.000
_cell.angle_alpha   90.00
_cell.angle_beta   90.00
_cell.angle_gamma   90.00
#
_symmetry.space_group_name_H-M   'P 1'
#
loop_
_entity.id
_entity.type
_entity.pdbx_description
1 polymer ?
#
loop_
_entity_poly.entity_id
_entity_poly.type
_entity_poly.pdbx_seq_one_letter_code
_entity_poly.pdbx_strand_id
1 'polypeptide(L)'
;MHRLNDTATRQMKETSGAFFPAETDYAFHETLIKGSRNKVIERALLLELYNLIKMFRYQNSFVNNSSSNALIVHRQIAYAIEQRDPVLAEVTVRRHIAQARERIERKFNGT
;
A
#
# COMPACT_ATOMS: atom_id res chain seq x y z
N MET A 1 17.78 -17.79 0.94
CA MET A 1 17.12 -16.48 1.10
C MET A 1 15.67 -16.69 1.53
N HIS A 2 15.47 -17.17 2.77
CA HIS A 2 14.15 -17.45 3.37
C HIS A 2 13.67 -16.28 4.27
N ARG A 3 14.51 -15.25 4.44
CA ARG A 3 14.38 -14.24 5.49
C ARG A 3 13.54 -13.00 5.13
N LEU A 4 13.17 -12.80 3.86
CA LEU A 4 12.28 -11.70 3.47
C LEU A 4 10.81 -12.07 3.62
N ASN A 5 10.50 -13.37 3.58
CA ASN A 5 9.15 -13.86 3.79
C ASN A 5 8.83 -13.91 5.28
N ASP A 6 9.79 -14.28 6.14
CA ASP A 6 9.54 -14.43 7.56
C ASP A 6 9.34 -13.12 8.31
N THR A 7 10.05 -12.02 8.03
CA THR A 7 9.81 -10.78 8.80
C THR A 7 8.48 -10.12 8.43
N ALA A 8 8.11 -10.14 7.15
CA ALA A 8 6.83 -9.61 6.69
C ALA A 8 5.64 -10.51 7.09
N THR A 9 5.79 -11.85 7.02
CA THR A 9 4.72 -12.77 7.43
C THR A 9 4.66 -13.05 8.94
N ARG A 10 5.77 -12.92 9.69
CA ARG A 10 5.80 -13.09 11.16
C ARG A 10 5.36 -11.83 11.89
N GLN A 11 5.59 -10.63 11.35
CA GLN A 11 4.88 -9.42 11.82
C GLN A 11 3.39 -9.44 11.46
N MET A 12 2.98 -10.21 10.44
CA MET A 12 1.56 -10.39 10.08
C MET A 12 0.79 -11.37 11.00
N LYS A 13 1.45 -12.08 11.93
CA LYS A 13 0.78 -13.16 12.69
C LYS A 13 0.72 -12.99 14.21
N GLU A 14 1.43 -12.05 14.82
CA GLU A 14 1.42 -11.91 16.28
C GLU A 14 1.39 -10.45 16.69
N THR A 15 0.20 -9.89 16.86
CA THR A 15 -0.18 -8.97 17.96
C THR A 15 -1.63 -8.51 17.78
N SER A 16 -2.51 -9.10 18.60
CA SER A 16 -3.60 -8.39 19.28
C SER A 16 -4.61 -7.62 18.41
N GLY A 17 -5.57 -8.35 17.83
CA GLY A 17 -7.01 -8.11 18.02
C GLY A 17 -7.69 -6.82 17.53
N ALA A 18 -6.97 -5.79 17.10
CA ALA A 18 -7.55 -4.56 16.56
C ALA A 18 -6.60 -3.94 15.54
N PHE A 19 -6.38 -4.64 14.43
CA PHE A 19 -5.52 -4.16 13.35
C PHE A 19 -6.35 -3.22 12.47
N PHE A 20 -6.11 -1.91 12.55
CA PHE A 20 -6.80 -0.92 11.72
C PHE A 20 -6.35 -1.08 10.27
N PRO A 21 -7.22 -1.46 9.31
CA PRO A 21 -6.84 -1.72 7.92
C PRO A 21 -6.01 -0.61 7.27
N ALA A 22 -6.26 0.64 7.67
CA ALA A 22 -5.54 1.83 7.23
C ALA A 22 -4.04 1.84 7.59
N GLU A 23 -3.70 1.36 8.79
CA GLU A 23 -2.33 1.36 9.31
C GLU A 23 -1.49 0.27 8.61
N THR A 24 -2.14 -0.83 8.25
CA THR A 24 -1.59 -1.95 7.48
C THR A 24 -1.26 -1.56 6.05
N ASP A 25 -2.16 -0.79 5.42
CA ASP A 25 -2.00 -0.24 4.08
C ASP A 25 -0.84 0.75 4.04
N TYR A 26 -0.78 1.63 5.04
CA TYR A 26 0.30 2.58 5.17
C TYR A 26 1.68 1.89 5.28
N ALA A 27 1.80 0.93 6.20
CA ALA A 27 3.05 0.20 6.42
C ALA A 27 3.55 -0.52 5.17
N PHE A 28 2.63 -1.08 4.36
CA PHE A 28 2.99 -1.72 3.09
C PHE A 28 3.68 -0.74 2.14
N HIS A 29 3.05 0.41 1.88
CA HIS A 29 3.60 1.38 0.96
C HIS A 29 4.88 2.05 1.48
N GLU A 30 4.98 2.32 2.78
CA GLU A 30 6.21 2.83 3.39
C GLU A 30 7.38 1.86 3.17
N THR A 31 7.12 0.56 3.35
CA THR A 31 8.10 -0.51 3.11
C THR A 31 8.56 -0.53 1.66
N LEU A 32 7.64 -0.39 0.71
CA LEU A 32 7.95 -0.36 -0.73
C LEU A 32 8.84 0.85 -1.09
N ILE A 33 8.51 2.03 -0.56
CA ILE A 33 9.25 3.27 -0.77
C ILE A 33 10.67 3.15 -0.20
N LYS A 34 10.82 2.72 1.05
CA LYS A 34 12.15 2.48 1.67
C LYS A 34 12.92 1.39 0.92
N GLY A 35 12.23 0.35 0.47
CA GLY A 35 12.79 -0.76 -0.31
C GLY A 35 13.35 -0.35 -1.68
N SER A 36 12.84 0.75 -2.27
CA SER A 36 13.39 1.30 -3.52
C SER A 36 14.83 1.81 -3.40
N ARG A 37 15.30 2.06 -2.16
CA ARG A 37 16.61 2.66 -1.85
C ARG A 37 16.89 3.97 -2.59
N ASN A 38 15.84 4.66 -3.05
CA ASN A 38 15.95 5.93 -3.74
C ASN A 38 15.61 7.07 -2.78
N LYS A 39 16.65 7.81 -2.35
CA LYS A 39 16.51 8.89 -1.37
C LYS A 39 15.68 10.08 -1.86
N VAL A 40 15.60 10.29 -3.18
CA VAL A 40 14.74 11.32 -3.78
C VAL A 40 13.27 10.93 -3.61
N ILE A 41 12.93 9.68 -3.96
CA ILE A 41 11.56 9.15 -3.82
C ILE A 41 11.16 9.08 -2.34
N GLU A 42 12.06 8.61 -1.47
CA GLU A 42 11.83 8.53 -0.03
C GLU A 42 11.52 9.92 0.56
N ARG A 43 12.33 10.94 0.24
CA ARG A 43 12.11 12.32 0.73
C ARG A 43 10.78 12.88 0.22
N ALA A 44 10.50 12.74 -1.07
CA ALA A 44 9.28 13.26 -1.65
C ALA A 44 8.03 12.64 -1.01
N LEU A 45 8.00 11.31 -0.85
CA LEU A 45 6.79 10.59 -0.44
C LEU A 45 6.63 10.42 1.08
N LEU A 46 7.73 10.34 1.84
CA LEU A 46 7.68 10.11 3.30
C LEU A 46 8.00 11.35 4.13
N LEU A 47 8.40 12.47 3.52
CA LEU A 47 8.60 13.74 4.23
C LEU A 47 7.70 14.82 3.66
N GLU A 48 7.92 15.21 2.40
CA GLU A 48 7.26 16.38 1.81
C GLU A 48 5.76 16.16 1.59
N LEU A 49 5.39 15.02 1.01
CA LEU A 49 4.00 14.67 0.72
C LEU A 49 3.36 13.77 1.78
N TYR A 50 4.07 13.51 2.88
CA TYR A 50 3.67 12.53 3.90
C TYR A 50 2.25 12.78 4.42
N ASN A 51 1.98 13.99 4.89
CA ASN A 51 0.69 14.34 5.48
C ASN A 51 -0.45 14.27 4.45
N LEU A 52 -0.18 14.65 3.19
CA LEU A 52 -1.15 14.58 2.11
C LEU A 52 -1.53 13.13 1.79
N ILE A 53 -0.52 12.26 1.63
CA ILE A 53 -0.73 10.82 1.36
C ILE A 53 -1.42 10.15 2.55
N LYS A 54 -1.05 10.49 3.78
CA LYS A 54 -1.66 9.97 5.00
C LYS A 54 -3.14 10.35 5.11
N MET A 55 -3.46 11.62 4.89
CA MET A 55 -4.85 12.10 4.88
C MET A 55 -5.67 11.41 3.79
N PHE A 56 -5.11 11.31 2.58
CA PHE A 56 -5.72 10.62 1.46
C PHE A 56 -6.04 9.17 1.81
N ARG A 57 -5.09 8.41 2.39
CA ARG A 57 -5.31 7.01 2.78
C ARG A 57 -6.29 6.84 3.91
N TYR A 58 -6.28 7.74 4.90
CA TYR A 58 -7.23 7.70 6.01
C TYR A 58 -8.68 7.83 5.53
N GLN A 59 -8.94 8.84 4.67
CA GLN A 59 -10.26 9.04 4.06
C GLN A 59 -10.72 7.86 3.18
N ASN A 60 -9.77 7.07 2.65
CA ASN A 60 -10.07 5.91 1.80
C ASN A 60 -10.21 4.59 2.55
N SER A 61 -9.51 4.43 3.67
CA SER A 61 -9.48 3.22 4.48
C SER A 61 -10.68 3.13 5.43
N PHE A 62 -11.18 4.26 5.92
CA PHE A 62 -12.35 4.32 6.80
C PHE A 62 -13.68 4.10 6.07
N VAL A 63 -13.72 4.31 4.75
CA VAL A 63 -14.99 4.51 4.04
C VAL A 63 -15.60 3.23 3.49
N ASN A 64 -14.91 2.08 3.45
CA ASN A 64 -15.56 0.83 3.04
C ASN A 64 -14.87 -0.42 3.59
N ASN A 65 -15.69 -1.46 3.85
CA ASN A 65 -15.36 -2.87 4.04
C ASN A 65 -14.63 -3.52 2.83
N SER A 66 -13.73 -2.79 2.18
CA SER A 66 -12.98 -3.17 0.98
C SER A 66 -11.53 -3.58 1.29
N SER A 67 -11.22 -3.78 2.57
CA SER A 67 -9.92 -4.23 3.09
C SER A 67 -9.45 -5.55 2.44
N SER A 68 -10.41 -6.43 2.09
CA SER A 68 -10.12 -7.70 1.41
C SER A 68 -9.51 -7.51 0.01
N ASN A 69 -10.04 -6.56 -0.78
CA ASN A 69 -9.56 -6.33 -2.14
C ASN A 69 -8.18 -5.66 -2.18
N ALA A 70 -7.94 -4.68 -1.29
CA ALA A 70 -6.63 -4.01 -1.20
C ALA A 70 -5.52 -5.00 -0.78
N LEU A 71 -5.81 -5.87 0.19
CA LEU A 71 -4.88 -6.90 0.64
C LEU A 71 -4.48 -7.86 -0.49
N ILE A 72 -5.44 -8.27 -1.34
CA ILE A 72 -5.16 -9.12 -2.51
C ILE A 72 -4.20 -8.41 -3.46
N VAL A 73 -4.46 -7.14 -3.76
CA VAL A 73 -3.60 -6.36 -4.66
C VAL A 73 -2.19 -6.17 -4.08
N HIS A 74 -2.06 -5.91 -2.76
CA HIS A 74 -0.76 -5.84 -2.10
C HIS A 74 0.03 -7.14 -2.23
N ARG A 75 -0.63 -8.29 -2.06
CA ARG A 75 0.01 -9.60 -2.28
C ARG A 75 0.46 -9.78 -3.73
N GLN A 76 -0.34 -9.33 -4.70
CA GLN A 76 0.04 -9.38 -6.12
C GLN A 76 1.28 -8.52 -6.42
N ILE A 77 1.35 -7.33 -5.84
CA ILE A 77 2.51 -6.44 -5.97
C ILE A 77 3.75 -7.08 -5.34
N ALA A 78 3.63 -7.60 -4.11
CA ALA A 78 4.72 -8.28 -3.42
C ALA A 78 5.22 -9.49 -4.22
N TYR A 79 4.30 -10.31 -4.74
CA TYR A 79 4.62 -11.44 -5.59
C TYR A 79 5.38 -11.02 -6.85
N ALA A 80 4.94 -9.97 -7.56
CA ALA A 80 5.63 -9.47 -8.75
C ALA A 80 7.08 -9.02 -8.44
N ILE A 81 7.27 -8.35 -7.29
CA ILE A 81 8.60 -7.95 -6.82
C ILE A 81 9.47 -9.16 -6.46
N GLU A 82 8.91 -10.17 -5.78
CA GLU A 82 9.60 -11.41 -5.44
C GLU A 82 10.06 -12.17 -6.69
N GLN A 83 9.24 -12.20 -7.73
CA GLN A 83 9.59 -12.78 -9.04
C GLN A 83 10.59 -11.93 -9.83
N ARG A 84 10.95 -10.74 -9.33
CA ARG A 84 11.79 -9.75 -10.03
C ARG A 84 11.23 -9.37 -11.40
N ASP A 85 9.90 -9.29 -11.50
CA ASP A 85 9.20 -8.83 -12.69
C ASP A 85 8.82 -7.34 -12.53
N PRO A 86 9.63 -6.41 -13.06
CA PRO A 86 9.39 -4.98 -12.88
C PRO A 86 8.14 -4.52 -13.63
N VAL A 87 7.81 -5.13 -14.77
CA VAL A 87 6.67 -4.73 -15.60
C VAL A 87 5.37 -5.09 -14.90
N LEU A 88 5.29 -6.31 -14.36
CA LEU A 88 4.13 -6.74 -13.59
C LEU A 88 3.97 -5.90 -12.31
N ALA A 89 5.06 -5.62 -11.60
CA ALA A 89 5.02 -4.77 -10.41
C ALA A 89 4.49 -3.36 -10.75
N GLU A 90 5.02 -2.74 -11.80
CA GLU A 90 4.64 -1.40 -12.25
C GLU A 90 3.15 -1.33 -12.64
N VAL A 91 2.69 -2.22 -13.53
CA VAL A 91 1.30 -2.17 -14.00
C VAL A 91 0.31 -2.43 -12.86
N THR A 92 0.66 -3.32 -11.93
CA THR A 92 -0.19 -3.65 -10.78
C THR A 92 -0.30 -2.45 -9.83
N VAL A 93 0.81 -1.80 -9.48
CA VAL A 93 0.81 -0.58 -8.64
C VAL A 93 0.08 0.56 -9.34
N ARG A 94 0.32 0.79 -10.63
CA ARG A 94 -0.35 1.85 -11.41
C ARG A 94 -1.87 1.66 -11.39
N ARG A 95 -2.35 0.43 -11.64
CA ARG A 95 -3.78 0.11 -11.62
C ARG A 95 -4.37 0.28 -10.22
N HIS A 96 -3.66 -0.15 -9.19
CA HIS A 96 -4.07 0.02 -7.79
C HIS A 96 -4.33 1.50 -7.46
N ILE A 97 -3.39 2.39 -7.79
CA ILE A 97 -3.52 3.83 -7.54
C ILE A 97 -4.64 4.45 -8.38
N ALA A 98 -4.76 4.07 -9.66
CA ALA A 98 -5.83 4.56 -10.53
C ALA A 98 -7.23 4.21 -10.00
N GLN A 99 -7.43 2.96 -9.54
CA GLN A 99 -8.70 2.52 -8.96
C GLN A 99 -9.03 3.25 -7.65
N ALA A 100 -8.02 3.54 -6.82
CA ALA A 100 -8.21 4.37 -5.64
C ALA A 100 -8.68 5.78 -6.03
N ARG A 101 -8.06 6.39 -7.06
CA ARG A 101 -8.45 7.71 -7.60
C ARG A 101 -9.89 7.72 -8.13
N GLU A 102 -10.26 6.78 -8.99
CA GLU A 102 -11.61 6.69 -9.58
C GLU A 102 -12.72 6.51 -8.51
N ARG A 103 -12.43 5.73 -7.46
CA ARG A 103 -13.36 5.57 -6.33
C ARG A 103 -13.64 6.91 -5.64
N ILE A 104 -12.62 7.74 -5.49
CA ILE A 104 -12.72 9.05 -4.84
C ILE A 104 -13.46 10.02 -5.74
N GLU A 105 -13.09 10.10 -7.02
CA GLU A 105 -13.78 10.94 -8.01
C GLU A 105 -15.28 10.65 -8.05
N ARG A 106 -15.67 9.37 -8.07
CA ARG A 106 -17.09 8.99 -7.99
C ARG A 106 -17.77 9.43 -6.70
N LYS A 107 -17.06 9.43 -5.57
CA LYS A 107 -17.62 9.85 -4.28
C LYS A 107 -17.86 11.38 -4.24
N PHE A 108 -16.94 12.15 -4.80
CA PHE A 108 -17.06 13.62 -4.86
C PHE A 108 -18.04 14.09 -5.95
N ASN A 109 -18.17 13.37 -7.05
CA ASN A 109 -19.12 13.71 -8.12
C ASN A 109 -20.55 13.20 -7.85
N GLY A 110 -20.74 12.41 -6.78
CA GLY A 110 -22.04 11.88 -6.35
C GLY A 110 -22.75 12.73 -5.29
N THR A 111 -22.26 13.95 -5.02
CA THR A 111 -22.92 14.99 -4.20
C THR A 111 -23.42 16.10 -5.09
#